data_AF-L9ZB86-F1
#
_entry.id   AF-L9ZB86-F1
#
_cell.length_a   1.000
_cell.length_b   1.000
_cell.length_c   1.000
_cell.angle_alpha   90.00
_cell.angle_beta   90.00
_cell.angle_gamma   90.00
#
_symmetry.space_group_name_H-M   'P 1'
#
loop_
_entity.id
_entity.type
_entity.pdbx_description
1 polymer ?
#
loop_
_entity_poly.entity_id
_entity_poly.type
_entity_poly.pdbx_seq_one_letter_code
_entity_poly.pdbx_strand_id
1 'polypeptide(L)'
;MLGPYDDVWWWDHLTHAHSSSILAGIVYVASRRKDRDPVPRVVAAAISLGFAWELLEYAIHATAKRLDLEPILVTYGRKDTFFDIVFDLVGALLVLAFGDRVLGEFAANE
;
A
#
# COMPACT_ATOMS: atom_id res chain seq x y z
N MET A 1 4.91 -15.41 -11.27
CA MET A 1 3.70 -15.02 -10.52
C MET A 1 2.52 -15.67 -11.25
N LEU A 2 1.29 -15.14 -11.19
CA LEU A 2 0.18 -15.64 -11.99
C LEU A 2 -0.54 -14.45 -12.65
N GLY A 3 -0.78 -14.54 -13.95
CA GLY A 3 -1.58 -13.56 -14.70
C GLY A 3 -0.88 -12.20 -14.87
N PRO A 4 -1.58 -11.06 -14.71
CA PRO A 4 -1.05 -9.73 -15.03
C PRO A 4 0.27 -9.35 -14.35
N TYR A 5 0.59 -9.97 -13.20
CA TYR A 5 1.87 -9.78 -12.51
C TYR A 5 3.07 -10.31 -13.31
N ASP A 6 2.87 -11.30 -14.19
CA ASP A 6 3.90 -11.77 -15.12
C ASP A 6 3.85 -11.05 -16.47
N ASP A 7 2.66 -10.64 -16.91
CA ASP A 7 2.44 -10.11 -18.27
C ASP A 7 2.62 -8.58 -18.37
N VAL A 8 2.49 -7.85 -17.27
CA VAL A 8 2.46 -6.38 -17.25
C VAL A 8 3.44 -5.85 -16.19
N TRP A 9 4.60 -5.37 -16.64
CA TRP A 9 5.73 -4.96 -15.78
C TRP A 9 5.41 -3.89 -14.72
N TRP A 10 4.35 -3.07 -14.92
CA TRP A 10 3.94 -2.02 -14.00
C TRP A 10 2.71 -2.39 -13.17
N TRP A 11 2.19 -3.60 -13.33
CA TRP A 11 0.98 -4.06 -12.65
C TRP A 11 1.13 -4.01 -11.13
N ASP A 12 2.28 -4.45 -10.64
CA ASP A 12 2.59 -4.47 -9.22
C ASP A 12 2.53 -3.06 -8.60
N HIS A 13 3.26 -2.11 -9.20
CA HIS A 13 3.22 -0.69 -8.85
C HIS A 13 1.79 -0.09 -8.82
N LEU A 14 0.94 -0.47 -9.78
CA LEU A 14 -0.46 -0.03 -9.80
C LEU A 14 -1.22 -0.57 -8.60
N THR A 15 -1.01 -1.85 -8.26
CA THR A 15 -1.69 -2.47 -7.12
C THR A 15 -1.21 -1.91 -5.79
N HIS A 16 0.07 -1.52 -5.67
CA HIS A 16 0.59 -0.76 -4.53
C HIS A 16 -0.10 0.59 -4.37
N ALA A 17 -0.08 1.43 -5.42
CA ALA A 17 -0.74 2.72 -5.38
C ALA A 17 -2.26 2.60 -5.09
N HIS A 18 -2.92 1.61 -5.69
CA HIS A 18 -4.35 1.38 -5.50
C HIS A 18 -4.67 0.92 -4.07
N SER A 19 -4.03 -0.14 -3.59
CA SER A 19 -4.27 -0.68 -2.25
C SER A 19 -3.90 0.33 -1.16
N SER A 20 -2.79 1.04 -1.31
CA SER A 20 -2.39 2.13 -0.40
C SER A 20 -3.40 3.28 -0.41
N SER A 21 -3.98 3.65 -1.56
CA SER A 21 -5.02 4.68 -1.59
C SER A 21 -6.27 4.29 -0.78
N ILE A 22 -6.66 3.01 -0.78
CA ILE A 22 -7.77 2.52 0.03
C ILE A 22 -7.44 2.62 1.52
N LEU A 23 -6.27 2.12 1.92
CA LEU A 23 -5.78 2.20 3.30
C LEU A 23 -5.68 3.65 3.79
N ALA A 24 -5.08 4.53 2.97
CA ALA A 24 -4.95 5.95 3.25
C ALA A 24 -6.32 6.60 3.42
N GLY A 25 -7.31 6.26 2.60
CA GLY A 25 -8.69 6.77 2.74
C GLY A 25 -9.32 6.42 4.08
N ILE A 26 -9.16 5.18 4.54
CA ILE A 26 -9.65 4.73 5.85
C ILE A 26 -8.96 5.53 6.98
N VAL A 27 -7.63 5.64 6.92
CA VAL A 27 -6.84 6.36 7.94
C VAL A 27 -7.16 7.86 7.93
N TYR A 28 -7.38 8.45 6.76
CA TYR A 28 -7.77 9.85 6.59
C TYR A 28 -9.10 10.13 7.31
N VAL A 29 -10.14 9.37 6.98
CA VAL A 29 -11.49 9.53 7.58
C VAL A 29 -11.43 9.30 9.08
N ALA A 30 -10.74 8.24 9.54
CA ALA A 30 -10.60 7.94 10.96
C ALA A 30 -9.86 9.04 11.73
N SER A 31 -8.88 9.71 11.10
CA SER A 31 -8.14 10.81 11.71
C SER A 31 -9.00 12.06 11.80
N ARG A 32 -9.71 12.41 10.73
CA ARG A 32 -10.63 13.55 10.69
C ARG A 32 -11.76 13.43 11.71
N ARG A 33 -12.39 12.26 11.83
CA ARG A 33 -13.42 12.00 12.85
C ARG A 33 -12.93 12.18 14.28
N LYS A 34 -11.63 11.96 14.52
CA LYS A 34 -11.00 12.15 15.83
C LYS A 34 -10.47 13.58 16.04
N ASP A 35 -10.78 14.49 15.12
CA ASP A 35 -10.27 15.86 15.06
C ASP A 35 -8.73 15.90 15.12
N ARG A 36 -8.09 14.99 14.39
CA ARG A 36 -6.63 14.88 14.30
C ARG A 36 -6.15 15.11 12.89
N ASP A 37 -4.95 15.68 12.78
CA ASP A 37 -4.27 15.82 11.49
C ASP A 37 -4.10 14.43 10.82
N PRO A 38 -4.69 14.22 9.62
CA PRO A 38 -4.57 12.97 8.89
C PRO A 38 -3.18 12.78 8.26
N VAL A 39 -2.44 13.84 7.95
CA VAL A 39 -1.19 13.78 7.17
C VAL A 39 -0.16 12.81 7.76
N PRO A 40 0.30 12.97 9.01
CA PRO A 40 1.33 12.08 9.57
C PRO A 40 0.83 10.64 9.71
N ARG A 41 -0.48 10.43 9.90
CA ARG A 41 -1.07 9.09 10.09
C ARG A 41 -1.19 8.35 8.79
N VAL A 42 -1.65 9.02 7.74
CA VAL A 42 -1.75 8.45 6.40
C VAL A 42 -0.36 8.08 5.90
N VAL A 43 0.62 8.98 6.01
CA VAL A 43 2.01 8.70 5.60
C VAL A 43 2.61 7.56 6.42
N ALA A 44 2.46 7.58 7.76
CA ALA A 44 2.96 6.50 8.60
C ALA A 44 2.29 5.16 8.29
N ALA A 45 0.98 5.14 8.03
CA ALA A 45 0.26 3.92 7.68
C ALA A 45 0.73 3.37 6.33
N ALA A 46 0.84 4.20 5.30
CA ALA A 46 1.31 3.80 3.98
C ALA A 46 2.71 3.17 4.05
N ILE A 47 3.66 3.85 4.68
CA ILE A 47 5.03 3.34 4.83
C ILE A 47 5.05 2.06 5.69
N SER A 48 4.39 2.06 6.86
CA SER A 48 4.50 0.95 7.80
C SER A 48 3.82 -0.32 7.30
N LEU A 49 2.63 -0.19 6.69
CA LEU A 49 1.95 -1.34 6.10
C LEU A 49 2.61 -1.79 4.80
N GLY A 50 3.12 -0.87 3.97
CA GLY A 50 3.92 -1.22 2.80
C GLY A 50 5.13 -2.07 3.20
N PHE A 51 5.93 -1.61 4.16
CA PHE A 51 7.06 -2.41 4.66
C PHE A 51 6.63 -3.74 5.31
N ALA A 52 5.48 -3.78 5.98
CA ALA A 52 4.97 -5.01 6.56
C ALA A 52 4.53 -6.01 5.47
N TRP A 53 3.97 -5.52 4.37
CA TRP A 53 3.61 -6.31 3.20
C TRP A 53 4.85 -6.90 2.54
N GLU A 54 5.86 -6.08 2.26
CA GLU A 54 7.15 -6.52 1.72
C GLU A 54 7.82 -7.62 2.56
N LEU A 55 7.77 -7.47 3.89
CA LEU A 55 8.31 -8.48 4.79
C LEU A 55 7.50 -9.78 4.75
N LEU A 56 6.18 -9.70 4.60
CA LEU A 56 5.31 -10.85 4.45
C LEU A 56 5.59 -11.58 3.14
N GLU A 57 5.75 -10.86 2.03
CA GLU A 57 6.12 -11.45 0.75
C GLU A 57 7.47 -12.16 0.81
N TYR A 58 8.47 -11.52 1.43
CA TYR A 58 9.76 -12.13 1.67
C TYR A 58 9.63 -13.41 2.50
N ALA A 59 8.80 -13.42 3.55
CA ALA A 59 8.57 -14.59 4.39
C ALA A 59 7.88 -15.73 3.63
N ILE A 60 6.90 -15.41 2.79
CA ILE A 60 6.21 -16.38 1.92
C ILE A 60 7.20 -16.99 0.94
N HIS A 61 8.00 -16.16 0.27
CA HIS A 61 9.02 -16.62 -0.68
C HIS A 61 10.07 -17.51 -0.02
N ALA A 62 10.60 -17.09 1.14
CA ALA A 62 11.56 -17.86 1.91
C ALA A 62 10.99 -19.22 2.36
N THR A 63 9.70 -19.27 2.68
CA THR A 63 9.00 -20.50 3.08
C THR A 63 8.77 -21.42 1.88
N ALA A 64 8.30 -20.91 0.75
CA ALA A 64 8.11 -21.68 -0.48
C ALA A 64 9.42 -22.35 -0.93
N LYS A 65 10.53 -21.60 -0.91
CA LYS A 65 11.87 -22.13 -1.23
C LYS A 65 12.31 -23.25 -0.30
N ARG A 66 11.95 -23.20 0.99
CA ARG A 66 12.27 -24.27 1.96
C ARG A 66 11.44 -25.53 1.73
N LEU A 67 10.25 -25.39 1.16
CA LEU A 67 9.32 -26.47 0.89
C LEU A 67 9.45 -27.03 -0.54
N ASP A 68 10.42 -26.54 -1.32
CA ASP A 68 10.62 -26.89 -2.75
C ASP A 68 9.37 -26.65 -3.61
N LEU A 69 8.59 -25.63 -3.23
CA LEU A 69 7.42 -25.17 -3.98
C LEU A 69 7.82 -24.01 -4.89
N GLU A 70 7.18 -23.91 -6.07
CA GLU A 70 7.31 -22.72 -6.90
C GLU A 70 6.81 -21.49 -6.13
N PRO A 71 7.65 -20.44 -5.96
CA PRO A 71 7.22 -19.22 -5.29
C PRO A 71 6.15 -18.52 -6.14
N ILE A 72 4.94 -18.39 -5.60
CA ILE A 72 3.84 -17.68 -6.26
C ILE A 72 4.16 -16.18 -6.36
N LEU A 73 4.93 -15.65 -5.41
CA LEU A 73 5.44 -14.27 -5.38
C LEU A 73 6.94 -14.28 -5.69
N VAL A 74 7.33 -13.64 -6.79
CA VAL A 74 8.74 -13.43 -7.16
C VAL A 74 9.24 -12.24 -6.38
N THR A 75 10.24 -12.43 -5.51
CA THR A 75 10.85 -11.30 -4.80
C THR A 75 11.77 -10.55 -5.77
N TYR A 76 11.44 -9.31 -6.14
CA TYR A 76 12.32 -8.46 -6.96
C TYR A 76 13.32 -7.64 -6.11
N GLY A 77 13.74 -8.16 -4.96
CA GLY A 77 14.87 -7.61 -4.20
C GLY A 77 14.68 -6.15 -3.74
N ARG A 78 15.77 -5.49 -3.33
CA ARG A 78 15.70 -4.19 -2.63
C ARG A 78 15.21 -3.02 -3.49
N LYS A 79 15.28 -3.13 -4.81
CA LYS A 79 14.86 -2.05 -5.72
C LYS A 79 13.34 -2.02 -5.88
N ASP A 80 12.72 -3.19 -5.89
CA ASP A 80 11.27 -3.38 -5.97
C ASP A 80 10.60 -2.76 -4.75
N THR A 81 10.96 -3.25 -3.55
CA THR A 81 10.52 -2.69 -2.28
C THR A 81 10.63 -1.16 -2.23
N PHE A 82 11.68 -0.57 -2.79
CA PHE A 82 11.80 0.89 -2.85
C PHE A 82 10.71 1.52 -3.71
N PHE A 83 10.48 0.99 -4.91
CA PHE A 83 9.41 1.46 -5.78
C PHE A 83 8.03 1.17 -5.17
N ASP A 84 7.82 0.05 -4.53
CA ASP A 84 6.54 -0.31 -3.90
C ASP A 84 6.14 0.71 -2.85
N ILE A 85 7.09 1.06 -1.96
CA ILE A 85 6.90 2.14 -0.99
C ILE A 85 6.69 3.50 -1.67
N VAL A 86 7.35 3.79 -2.79
CA VAL A 86 7.11 5.02 -3.56
C VAL A 86 5.69 5.05 -4.12
N PHE A 87 5.20 3.95 -4.70
CA PHE A 87 3.84 3.87 -5.23
C PHE A 87 2.79 3.87 -4.12
N ASP A 88 3.07 3.27 -2.97
CA ASP A 88 2.25 3.40 -1.77
C ASP A 88 2.13 4.87 -1.34
N LEU A 89 3.24 5.61 -1.36
CA LEU A 89 3.25 7.04 -1.07
C LEU A 89 2.48 7.84 -2.12
N VAL A 90 2.54 7.47 -3.40
CA VAL A 90 1.70 8.09 -4.44
C VAL A 90 0.21 7.90 -4.12
N GLY A 91 -0.22 6.69 -3.79
CA GLY A 91 -1.60 6.41 -3.36
C GLY A 91 -2.02 7.24 -2.14
N ALA A 92 -1.15 7.32 -1.15
CA ALA A 92 -1.36 8.13 0.05
C ALA A 92 -1.47 9.64 -0.25
N LEU A 93 -0.59 10.16 -1.09
CA LEU A 93 -0.59 11.57 -1.51
C LEU A 93 -1.86 11.94 -2.28
N LEU A 94 -2.37 11.05 -3.14
CA LEU A 94 -3.65 11.25 -3.82
C LEU A 94 -4.78 11.42 -2.81
N VAL A 95 -4.84 10.57 -1.78
CA VAL A 95 -5.86 10.73 -0.72
C VAL A 95 -5.66 12.01 0.06
N LEU A 96 -4.43 12.39 0.41
CA LEU A 96 -4.19 13.64 1.14
C LEU A 96 -4.58 14.87 0.31
N ALA A 97 -4.36 14.84 -1.01
CA ALA A 97 -4.70 15.95 -1.91
C ALA A 97 -6.20 16.07 -2.19
N PHE A 98 -6.91 14.95 -2.31
CA PHE A 98 -8.33 14.93 -2.74
C PHE A 98 -9.31 14.53 -1.64
N GLY A 99 -8.82 14.14 -0.45
CA GLY A 99 -9.62 13.57 0.63
C GLY A 99 -10.73 14.48 1.14
N ASP A 100 -10.48 15.79 1.25
CA ASP A 100 -11.51 16.75 1.66
C ASP A 100 -12.68 16.79 0.68
N ARG A 101 -12.39 16.66 -0.62
CA ARG A 101 -13.40 16.72 -1.69
C ARG A 101 -14.16 15.40 -1.85
N VAL A 102 -13.45 14.26 -1.74
CA VAL A 102 -14.01 12.93 -2.06
C VAL A 102 -14.56 12.24 -0.82
N LEU A 103 -13.94 12.46 0.35
CA LEU A 103 -14.25 11.78 1.60
C LEU A 103 -14.83 12.71 2.67
N GLY A 104 -15.03 14.00 2.36
CA GLY A 104 -15.46 15.03 3.31
C GLY A 104 -16.75 14.68 4.05
N GLU A 105 -17.74 14.12 3.35
CA GLU A 105 -19.02 13.69 3.95
C GLU A 105 -18.82 12.57 5.00
N PHE A 106 -17.89 11.64 4.74
CA PHE A 106 -17.58 10.56 5.68
C PHE A 106 -16.73 11.04 6.87
N ALA A 107 -15.98 12.12 6.67
CA ALA A 107 -15.05 12.70 7.63
C ALA A 107 -15.71 13.71 8.59
N ALA A 108 -16.90 14.22 8.27
CA ALA A 108 -17.67 15.08 9.15
C ALA A 108 -18.11 14.30 10.41
N ASN A 109 -17.93 14.90 11.58
CA ASN A 109 -18.58 14.44 12.79
C ASN A 109 -20.00 15.02 12.80
N GLU A 110 -21.00 14.15 12.93
CA GLU A 110 -22.39 14.55 13.22
C GLU A 110 -22.48 15.34 14.54
#